data_AF-A0A0F8VCV5-F1
#
_entry.id   AF-A0A0F8VCV5-F1
#
_cell.length_a   1.000
_cell.length_b   1.000
_cell.length_c   1.000
_cell.angle_alpha   90.00
_cell.angle_beta   90.00
_cell.angle_gamma   90.00
#
_symmetry.space_group_name_H-M   'P 1'
#
loop_
_entity.id
_entity.type
_entity.pdbx_description
1 polymer ?
#
loop_
_entity_poly.entity_id
_entity_poly.type
_entity_poly.pdbx_seq_one_letter_code
_entity_poly.pdbx_strand_id
1 'polypeptide(L)'
;DQNWENIKPILPVASGGLSPLQIPELIENLGKDIVLQFGGGCHGHPDGTLAGARAIRQAVNAVLEKTELKEYAKTHSELKRAVNKWG
;
A
#
# COMPACT_ATOMS: atom_id res chain seq x y z
N ASP A 1 -11.65 23.53 -16.61
CA ASP A 1 -10.51 22.61 -16.81
C ASP A 1 -9.24 23.39 -17.10
N GLN A 2 -8.11 22.93 -16.55
CA GLN A 2 -6.79 23.52 -16.79
C GLN A 2 -6.12 22.77 -17.95
N ASN A 3 -5.65 23.48 -18.98
CA ASN A 3 -4.83 22.91 -20.06
C ASN A 3 -3.35 22.93 -19.65
N TRP A 4 -2.67 21.78 -19.76
CA TRP A 4 -1.26 21.61 -19.41
C TRP A 4 -0.34 21.47 -20.64
N GLU A 5 -0.89 21.58 -21.86
CA GLU A 5 -0.14 21.47 -23.12
C GLU A 5 0.73 20.20 -23.14
N ASN A 6 2.04 20.35 -23.39
CA ASN A 6 3.00 19.26 -23.44
C ASN A 6 3.75 19.05 -22.12
N ILE A 7 3.27 19.63 -21.02
CA ILE A 7 3.85 19.40 -19.70
C ILE A 7 3.48 17.97 -19.26
N LYS A 8 4.51 17.16 -18.99
CA LYS A 8 4.32 15.78 -18.52
C LYS A 8 3.61 15.75 -17.16
N PRO A 9 2.82 14.70 -16.88
CA PRO A 9 2.20 14.54 -15.57
C PRO A 9 3.25 14.38 -14.47
N ILE A 10 2.94 14.93 -13.30
CA ILE A 10 3.71 14.65 -12.07
C ILE A 10 3.25 13.31 -11.49
N LEU A 11 4.16 12.61 -10.83
CA LEU A 11 3.82 11.40 -10.08
C LEU A 11 3.57 11.80 -8.60
N PRO A 12 2.32 11.80 -8.12
CA PRO A 12 2.01 12.17 -6.74
C PRO A 12 2.56 11.14 -5.74
N VAL A 13 2.92 11.61 -4.54
CA VAL A 13 3.41 10.77 -3.45
C VAL A 13 2.47 10.89 -2.26
N ALA A 14 1.88 9.76 -1.84
CA ALA A 14 1.13 9.67 -0.58
C ALA A 14 2.04 9.12 0.53
N SER A 15 2.05 9.79 1.68
CA SER A 15 2.89 9.45 2.83
C SER A 15 2.22 9.88 4.14
N GLY A 16 2.81 9.51 5.28
CA GLY A 16 2.37 9.94 6.61
C GLY A 16 1.53 8.88 7.33
N GLY A 17 2.12 8.20 8.30
CA GLY A 17 1.41 7.25 9.17
C GLY A 17 0.85 5.99 8.50
N LEU A 18 1.24 5.70 7.25
CA LEU A 18 0.68 4.60 6.47
C LEU A 18 1.15 3.22 6.97
N SER A 19 0.24 2.25 6.94
CA SER A 19 0.47 0.81 7.04
C SER A 19 -0.04 0.11 5.77
N PRO A 20 0.20 -1.20 5.57
CA PRO A 20 -0.36 -1.91 4.42
C PRO A 20 -1.89 -1.82 4.29
N LEU A 21 -2.61 -1.52 5.38
CA LEU A 21 -4.07 -1.57 5.43
C LEU A 21 -4.76 -0.40 4.73
N GLN A 22 -4.08 0.73 4.56
CA GLN A 22 -4.62 1.90 3.86
C GLN A 22 -4.54 1.80 2.34
N ILE A 23 -3.83 0.80 1.80
CA ILE A 23 -3.60 0.66 0.35
C ILE A 23 -4.90 0.60 -0.48
N PRO A 24 -5.97 -0.13 -0.08
CA PRO A 24 -7.22 -0.15 -0.82
C PRO A 24 -7.83 1.24 -0.99
N GLU A 25 -8.01 1.96 0.12
CA GLU A 25 -8.59 3.31 0.12
C GLU A 25 -7.72 4.31 -0.65
N LEU A 26 -6.38 4.22 -0.54
CA LEU A 26 -5.47 5.09 -1.27
C LEU A 26 -5.56 4.88 -2.78
N ILE A 27 -5.64 3.64 -3.24
CA ILE A 27 -5.77 3.33 -4.68
C ILE A 27 -7.17 3.72 -5.19
N GLU A 28 -8.21 3.55 -4.38
CA GLU A 28 -9.57 3.98 -4.73
C GLU A 28 -9.66 5.50 -4.90
N ASN A 29 -9.11 6.25 -3.95
CA ASN A 29 -9.23 7.71 -3.92
C ASN A 29 -8.23 8.43 -4.84
N LEU A 30 -7.00 7.91 -4.97
CA LEU A 30 -5.90 8.60 -5.67
C LEU A 30 -5.54 7.96 -7.01
N GLY A 31 -6.10 6.78 -7.32
CA GLY A 31 -5.76 6.02 -8.51
C GLY A 31 -4.48 5.20 -8.37
N LYS A 32 -4.00 4.68 -9.50
CA LYS A 32 -2.88 3.71 -9.55
C LYS A 32 -1.54 4.35 -9.87
N ASP A 33 -1.55 5.52 -10.50
CA ASP A 33 -0.33 6.25 -10.88
C ASP A 33 0.15 7.12 -9.72
N ILE A 34 0.54 6.46 -8.64
CA ILE A 34 0.96 7.09 -7.37
C ILE A 34 2.20 6.38 -6.80
N VAL A 35 2.99 7.11 -6.01
CA VAL A 35 3.97 6.53 -5.10
C VAL A 35 3.37 6.46 -3.70
N LEU A 36 3.45 5.28 -3.09
CA LEU A 36 3.09 5.08 -1.68
C LEU A 36 4.37 4.99 -0.84
N GLN A 37 4.59 5.95 0.04
CA GLN A 37 5.77 6.01 0.89
C GLN A 37 5.46 5.48 2.29
N PHE A 38 6.13 4.39 2.67
CA PHE A 38 5.97 3.75 3.98
C PHE A 38 7.25 3.88 4.81
N GLY A 39 7.18 4.65 5.89
CA GLY A 39 8.17 4.63 6.97
C GLY A 39 7.82 3.57 8.00
N GLY A 40 7.05 3.98 9.02
CA GLY A 40 6.63 3.11 10.13
C GLY A 40 5.87 1.84 9.70
N GLY A 41 5.04 1.91 8.66
CA GLY A 41 4.34 0.73 8.12
C GLY A 41 5.24 -0.31 7.46
N CYS A 42 6.47 0.06 7.08
CA CYS A 42 7.47 -0.87 6.56
C CYS A 42 8.39 -1.36 7.69
N HIS A 43 9.12 -0.44 8.30
CA HIS A 43 10.15 -0.78 9.30
C HIS A 43 9.55 -1.28 10.62
N GLY A 44 8.32 -0.88 10.94
CA GLY A 44 7.61 -1.30 12.14
C GLY A 44 6.94 -2.66 12.02
N HIS A 45 7.10 -3.41 10.93
CA HIS A 45 6.53 -4.76 10.84
C HIS A 45 7.07 -5.69 11.94
N PRO A 46 6.25 -6.56 12.58
CA PRO A 46 6.70 -7.44 13.67
C PRO A 46 7.94 -8.28 13.35
N ASP A 47 8.06 -8.66 12.08
CA ASP A 47 9.11 -9.54 11.57
C ASP A 47 10.18 -8.76 10.76
N GLY A 48 10.28 -7.44 10.99
CA GLY A 48 11.33 -6.58 10.45
C GLY A 48 11.05 -5.99 9.05
N THR A 49 11.99 -5.16 8.60
CA THR A 49 11.83 -4.31 7.40
C THR A 49 11.52 -5.10 6.12
N LEU A 50 12.22 -6.21 5.88
CA LEU A 50 11.98 -7.03 4.69
C LEU A 50 10.55 -7.59 4.67
N ALA A 51 10.07 -8.06 5.82
CA ALA A 51 8.72 -8.57 5.95
C ALA A 51 7.69 -7.43 5.78
N GLY A 52 7.96 -6.23 6.31
CA GLY A 52 7.12 -5.05 6.08
C GLY A 52 7.01 -4.66 4.61
N ALA A 53 8.14 -4.63 3.89
CA ALA A 53 8.16 -4.37 2.45
C ALA A 53 7.35 -5.43 1.67
N ARG A 54 7.45 -6.71 2.06
CA ARG A 54 6.63 -7.78 1.47
C ARG A 54 5.14 -7.61 1.78
N ALA A 55 4.77 -7.28 3.01
CA ALA A 55 3.38 -7.04 3.40
C ALA A 55 2.76 -5.88 2.59
N ILE A 56 3.50 -4.79 2.39
CA ILE A 56 3.10 -3.66 1.53
C ILE A 56 2.86 -4.15 0.09
N ARG A 57 3.80 -4.91 -0.48
CA ARG A 57 3.64 -5.44 -1.84
C ARG A 57 2.45 -6.39 -1.95
N GLN A 58 2.26 -7.27 -0.96
CA GLN A 58 1.14 -8.21 -0.91
C GLN A 58 -0.20 -7.47 -0.84
N ALA A 59 -0.30 -6.38 -0.07
CA ALA A 59 -1.50 -5.55 -0.04
C ALA A 59 -1.78 -4.83 -1.37
N VAL A 60 -0.75 -4.34 -2.07
CA VAL A 60 -0.93 -3.81 -3.44
C VAL A 60 -1.46 -4.89 -4.38
N ASN A 61 -0.87 -6.09 -4.36
CA ASN A 61 -1.30 -7.19 -5.21
C ASN A 61 -2.75 -7.58 -4.93
N ALA A 62 -3.14 -7.70 -3.65
CA ALA A 62 -4.51 -7.97 -3.25
C ALA A 62 -5.51 -6.99 -3.89
N VAL A 63 -5.21 -5.68 -3.84
CA VAL A 63 -6.06 -4.65 -4.45
C VAL A 63 -6.11 -4.78 -5.97
N LEU A 64 -4.97 -5.02 -6.63
CA LEU A 64 -4.91 -5.20 -8.09
C LEU A 64 -5.66 -6.45 -8.56
N GLU A 65 -5.63 -7.52 -7.76
CA GLU A 65 -6.36 -8.76 -7.95
C GLU A 65 -7.81 -8.70 -7.46
N LYS A 66 -8.26 -7.54 -6.97
CA LYS A 66 -9.62 -7.33 -6.42
C LYS A 66 -9.98 -8.32 -5.30
N THR A 67 -9.00 -8.66 -4.47
CA THR A 67 -9.15 -9.53 -3.31
C THR A 67 -9.02 -8.72 -2.03
N GLU A 68 -9.96 -8.93 -1.10
CA GLU A 68 -9.93 -8.30 0.23
C GLU A 68 -8.64 -8.63 0.98
N LEU A 69 -8.05 -7.64 1.67
CA LEU A 69 -6.76 -7.83 2.38
C LEU A 69 -6.81 -8.99 3.38
N LYS A 70 -7.93 -9.13 4.11
CA LYS A 70 -8.13 -10.22 5.09
C LYS A 70 -8.20 -11.59 4.41
N GLU A 71 -8.73 -11.67 3.20
CA GLU A 71 -8.75 -12.91 2.42
C GLU A 71 -7.35 -13.24 1.91
N TYR A 72 -6.68 -12.26 1.30
CA TYR A 72 -5.33 -12.41 0.77
C TYR A 72 -4.31 -12.78 1.86
N ALA A 73 -4.49 -12.25 3.06
CA ALA A 73 -3.68 -12.55 4.24
C ALA A 73 -3.75 -14.03 4.68
N LYS A 74 -4.77 -14.81 4.30
CA LYS A 74 -4.86 -16.22 4.71
C LYS A 74 -3.69 -17.05 4.19
N THR A 75 -3.16 -16.71 3.01
CA THR A 75 -2.05 -17.40 2.35
C THR A 75 -0.74 -16.60 2.34
N HIS A 76 -0.74 -15.38 2.88
CA HIS A 76 0.41 -14.47 2.87
C HIS A 76 0.79 -14.06 4.30
N SER A 77 1.85 -14.69 4.82
CA SER A 77 2.26 -14.54 6.23
C SER A 77 2.60 -13.10 6.62
N GLU A 78 3.32 -12.36 5.78
CA GLU A 78 3.73 -10.99 6.11
C GLU A 78 2.52 -10.06 6.15
N LEU A 79 1.63 -10.12 5.15
CA LEU A 79 0.38 -9.36 5.18
C LEU A 79 -0.49 -9.75 6.39
N LYS A 80 -0.58 -11.04 6.74
CA LYS A 80 -1.30 -11.49 7.94
C LYS A 80 -0.74 -10.87 9.21
N ARG A 81 0.58 -10.80 9.33
CA ARG A 81 1.27 -10.21 10.48
C ARG A 81 1.06 -8.70 10.54
N ALA A 82 1.01 -8.02 9.40
CA ALA A 82 0.64 -6.61 9.31
C ALA A 82 -0.83 -6.37 9.70
N VAL A 83 -1.78 -7.16 9.18
CA VAL A 83 -3.20 -7.10 9.54
C VAL A 83 -3.39 -7.28 11.03
N ASN A 84 -2.74 -8.27 11.65
CA ASN A 84 -2.83 -8.49 13.09
C ASN A 84 -2.25 -7.36 13.94
N LYS A 85 -1.30 -6.57 13.39
CA LYS A 85 -0.65 -5.48 14.13
C LYS A 85 -1.45 -4.18 14.09
N TRP A 86 -2.01 -3.85 12.94
CA TRP A 86 -2.59 -2.51 12.68
C TRP A 86 -4.09 -2.52 12.36
N GLY A 87 -4.72 -3.70 12.25
CA GLY A 87 -6.12 -3.87 11.85
C GLY A 87 -7.01 -4.48 12.91
#